data_AF-A0A1J5RNR2-F1
#
_entry.id   AF-A0A1J5RNR2-F1
#
_cell.length_a   1.000
_cell.length_b   1.000
_cell.length_c   1.000
_cell.angle_alpha   90.00
_cell.angle_beta   90.00
_cell.angle_gamma   90.00
#
_symmetry.space_group_name_H-M   'P 1'
#
loop_
_entity.id
_entity.type
_entity.pdbx_description
1 polymer ?
#
loop_
_entity_poly.entity_id
_entity_poly.type
_entity_poly.pdbx_seq_one_letter_code
_entity_poly.pdbx_strand_id
1 'polypeptide(L)'
;MGESGNPPCRPSEILHYVISRQGLILRIAVFSGIAIAAAKTTIRDMDEDAAPPADTAAIAARLKQARLAAGFRTQKAFWSAFGLPQATYSAHESSGRGLKRSVARDYCARLGIRLAWLLDGEGPMQAPREAPAPILTRGAVQAGSWIEALEWNPAEWRPVPGAAADPRFPQAEHFGLEVRGSSMNRLYPDGSIIVCVRFCDIQQSPRSGQRVVVQRRAGNGLVEATVKELRLDGRGRTWLWPLSDDPAHQTPLAADDGEEVEVLALVVGSYRPEAI
;
A
#
# COMPACT_ATOMS: atom_id res chain seq x y z
N MET A 1 28.34 5.93 -3.35
CA MET A 1 28.09 4.75 -2.51
C MET A 1 27.36 5.26 -1.27
N GLY A 2 26.03 5.23 -1.29
CA GLY A 2 25.20 5.69 -0.19
C GLY A 2 24.01 4.75 -0.11
N GLU A 3 24.06 3.81 0.84
CA GLU A 3 22.97 2.90 1.14
C GLU A 3 21.84 3.70 1.77
N SER A 4 20.73 3.85 1.04
CA SER A 4 19.47 4.35 1.58
C SER A 4 18.77 3.22 2.33
N GLY A 5 19.29 2.89 3.52
CA GLY A 5 18.55 2.09 4.49
C GLY A 5 17.36 2.92 5.00
N ASN A 6 16.15 2.41 4.81
CA ASN A 6 14.95 2.99 5.41
C ASN A 6 15.14 2.95 6.95
N PRO A 7 14.92 4.04 7.71
CA PRO A 7 15.19 4.05 9.14
C PRO A 7 14.24 3.09 9.88
N PRO A 8 14.69 2.38 10.93
CA PRO A 8 13.78 1.66 11.82
C PRO A 8 12.84 2.65 12.51
N CYS A 9 11.57 2.28 12.62
CA CYS A 9 10.54 3.06 13.30
C CYS A 9 11.00 3.47 14.71
N ARG A 10 10.78 4.75 15.05
CA ARG A 10 11.12 5.29 16.36
C ARG A 10 10.22 4.66 17.43
N PRO A 11 10.69 4.44 18.68
CA PRO A 11 9.96 3.73 19.73
C PRO A 11 8.70 4.42 20.29
N SER A 12 8.19 5.48 19.68
CA SER A 12 7.11 6.32 20.23
C SER A 12 5.76 6.20 19.50
N GLU A 13 5.62 5.28 18.53
CA GLU A 13 4.36 5.00 17.82
C GLU A 13 3.96 3.52 17.86
N ILE A 14 4.38 2.80 18.91
CA ILE A 14 4.01 1.38 19.07
C ILE A 14 2.63 1.30 19.74
N LEU A 15 1.56 1.41 18.95
CA LEU A 15 0.21 1.09 19.38
C LEU A 15 0.05 -0.45 19.38
N HIS A 16 0.56 -1.09 20.43
CA HIS A 16 0.39 -2.52 20.68
C HIS A 16 -1.11 -2.87 20.82
N TYR A 17 -1.66 -3.66 19.90
CA TYR A 17 -2.93 -4.37 20.11
C TYR A 17 -2.63 -5.65 20.91
N VAL A 18 -2.26 -5.48 22.19
CA VAL A 18 -2.02 -6.58 23.13
C VAL A 18 -3.38 -7.05 23.65
N ILE A 19 -3.79 -8.25 23.25
CA ILE A 19 -5.00 -8.90 23.77
C ILE A 19 -4.66 -9.42 25.18
N SER A 20 -4.81 -8.56 26.19
CA SER A 20 -4.61 -8.93 27.61
C SER A 20 -5.90 -8.75 28.40
N ARG A 21 -6.39 -9.86 28.98
CA ARG A 21 -7.32 -10.14 30.11
C ARG A 21 -8.42 -9.16 30.58
N GLN A 22 -8.60 -7.98 30.02
CA GLN A 22 -9.75 -7.10 30.29
C GLN A 22 -10.17 -6.47 28.97
N GLY A 23 -11.43 -6.67 28.60
CA GLY A 23 -11.95 -6.41 27.25
C GLY A 23 -11.54 -5.06 26.66
N LEU A 24 -11.24 -5.08 25.36
CA LEU A 24 -11.13 -3.97 24.42
C LEU A 24 -11.21 -2.56 25.04
N ILE A 25 -10.11 -2.09 25.66
CA ILE A 25 -10.00 -0.68 26.06
C ILE A 25 -9.18 0.06 25.01
N LEU A 26 -9.90 0.76 24.12
CA LEU A 26 -9.35 1.83 23.30
C LEU A 26 -8.97 3.00 24.23
N ARG A 27 -7.71 3.09 24.65
CA ARG A 27 -7.21 4.26 25.38
C ARG A 27 -6.80 5.34 24.37
N ILE A 28 -7.73 6.26 24.11
CA ILE A 28 -7.42 7.57 23.50
C ILE A 28 -6.69 8.40 24.56
N ALA A 29 -5.42 8.71 24.32
CA ALA A 29 -4.71 9.75 25.06
C ALA A 29 -4.71 11.04 24.24
N VAL A 30 -5.46 12.03 24.71
CA VAL A 30 -5.39 13.44 24.29
C VAL A 30 -4.35 14.13 25.17
N PHE A 31 -3.29 14.70 24.59
CA PHE A 31 -2.51 15.84 25.11
C PHE A 31 -1.78 16.47 23.91
N SER A 32 -2.16 17.68 23.48
CA SER A 32 -1.65 18.98 23.94
C SER A 32 -0.30 19.38 23.32
N GLY A 33 -0.39 20.32 22.38
CA GLY A 33 0.52 21.47 22.32
C GLY A 33 1.87 21.26 21.63
N ILE A 34 1.88 21.36 20.29
CA ILE A 34 3.04 21.92 19.58
C ILE A 34 2.51 22.84 18.48
N ALA A 35 2.83 24.13 18.62
CA ALA A 35 2.59 25.16 17.64
C ALA A 35 3.48 24.94 16.41
N ILE A 36 2.89 24.78 15.22
CA ILE A 36 3.63 24.87 13.96
C ILE A 36 3.54 26.32 13.50
N ALA A 37 4.67 27.01 13.63
CA ALA A 37 4.87 28.35 13.09
C ALA A 37 4.71 28.33 11.56
N ALA A 38 3.82 29.18 11.06
CA ALA A 38 3.62 29.41 9.64
C ALA A 38 4.85 30.14 9.05
N ALA A 39 5.71 29.41 8.33
CA ALA A 39 6.75 29.99 7.50
C ALA A 39 6.09 30.56 6.23
N LYS A 40 5.72 31.83 6.29
CA LYS A 40 5.28 32.66 5.18
C LYS A 40 6.49 32.97 4.30
N THR A 41 6.87 32.05 3.41
CA THR A 41 7.88 32.35 2.39
C THR A 41 7.19 33.00 1.21
N THR A 42 7.14 34.32 1.25
CA THR A 42 6.91 35.17 0.07
C THR A 42 8.05 34.93 -0.90
N ILE A 43 7.87 33.99 -1.83
CA ILE A 43 8.69 33.94 -3.04
C ILE A 43 8.16 35.09 -3.90
N ARG A 44 8.94 36.16 -3.97
CA ARG A 44 8.76 37.23 -4.96
C ARG A 44 8.75 36.57 -6.34
N ASP A 45 7.62 36.70 -7.04
CA ASP A 45 7.56 36.53 -8.48
C ASP A 45 8.56 37.52 -9.09
N MET A 46 9.73 37.01 -9.46
CA MET A 46 10.66 37.69 -10.34
C MET A 46 10.37 37.22 -11.75
N ASP A 47 10.08 38.19 -12.61
CA ASP A 47 9.95 38.07 -14.05
C ASP A 47 10.97 37.10 -14.64
N GLU A 48 10.46 36.09 -15.33
CA GLU A 48 11.17 35.45 -16.43
C GLU A 48 10.19 35.31 -17.59
N ASP A 49 9.97 36.44 -18.28
CA ASP A 49 9.58 36.47 -19.69
C ASP A 49 10.72 35.82 -20.51
N ALA A 50 10.85 34.50 -20.36
CA ALA A 50 11.73 33.68 -21.16
C ALA A 50 11.12 33.52 -22.57
N ALA A 51 11.99 33.52 -23.57
CA ALA A 51 11.70 33.42 -25.01
C ALA A 51 10.53 32.48 -25.34
N PRO A 52 9.73 32.78 -26.39
CA PRO A 52 8.58 31.96 -26.75
C PRO A 52 9.01 30.50 -26.91
N PRO A 53 8.34 29.55 -26.24
CA PRO A 53 8.74 28.16 -26.30
C PRO A 53 8.67 27.65 -27.74
N ALA A 54 9.61 26.78 -28.07
CA ALA A 54 9.78 26.18 -29.39
C ALA A 54 8.44 25.71 -29.97
N ASP A 55 8.13 26.23 -31.17
CA ASP A 55 6.96 25.95 -32.00
C ASP A 55 5.63 25.76 -31.23
N THR A 56 4.87 26.86 -31.06
CA THR A 56 3.53 26.84 -30.45
C THR A 56 2.58 25.82 -31.09
N ALA A 57 2.75 25.50 -32.38
CA ALA A 57 1.94 24.47 -33.04
C ALA A 57 2.30 23.07 -32.54
N ALA A 58 3.58 22.81 -32.25
CA ALA A 58 4.03 21.55 -31.66
C ALA A 58 3.49 21.35 -30.24
N ILE A 59 3.47 22.41 -29.41
CA ILE A 59 2.88 22.39 -28.07
C ILE A 59 1.38 22.07 -28.12
N ALA A 60 0.66 22.73 -29.04
CA ALA A 60 -0.77 22.50 -29.27
C ALA A 60 -1.05 21.04 -29.67
N ALA A 61 -0.23 20.48 -30.56
CA ALA A 61 -0.32 19.09 -30.99
C ALA A 61 -0.06 18.11 -29.83
N ARG A 62 0.96 18.37 -29.00
CA ARG A 62 1.27 17.55 -27.81
C ARG A 62 0.18 17.61 -26.75
N LEU A 63 -0.42 18.78 -26.52
CA LEU A 63 -1.56 18.91 -25.62
C LEU A 63 -2.76 18.08 -26.11
N LYS A 64 -3.06 18.14 -27.42
CA LYS A 64 -4.10 17.33 -28.05
C LYS A 64 -3.81 15.83 -27.94
N GLN A 65 -2.57 15.43 -28.19
CA GLN A 65 -2.12 14.05 -28.06
C GLN A 65 -2.33 13.54 -26.63
N ALA A 66 -1.91 14.30 -25.62
CA ALA A 66 -2.07 13.91 -24.23
C ALA A 66 -3.54 13.83 -23.80
N ARG A 67 -4.40 14.76 -24.25
CA ARG A 67 -5.85 14.69 -24.01
C ARG A 67 -6.44 13.38 -24.55
N LEU A 68 -6.09 13.02 -25.79
CA LEU A 68 -6.60 11.80 -26.43
C LEU A 68 -6.09 10.54 -25.72
N ALA A 69 -4.80 10.51 -25.32
CA ALA A 69 -4.21 9.41 -24.57
C ALA A 69 -4.87 9.23 -23.19
N ALA A 70 -5.32 10.31 -22.56
CA ALA A 70 -6.09 10.28 -21.31
C ALA A 70 -7.57 9.88 -21.51
N GLY A 71 -7.99 9.52 -22.73
CA GLY A 71 -9.34 9.00 -23.03
C GLY A 71 -10.37 10.07 -23.38
N PHE A 72 -10.02 11.36 -23.38
CA PHE A 72 -10.94 12.43 -23.70
C PHE A 72 -11.01 12.66 -25.22
N ARG A 73 -12.01 12.07 -25.88
CA ARG A 73 -12.16 12.15 -27.35
C ARG A 73 -12.39 13.57 -27.88
N THR A 74 -13.01 14.45 -27.10
CA THR A 74 -13.33 15.83 -27.50
C THR A 74 -12.73 16.85 -26.53
N GLN A 75 -12.47 18.07 -27.00
CA GLN A 75 -12.07 19.18 -26.11
C GLN A 75 -13.14 19.44 -25.05
N LYS A 76 -14.43 19.34 -25.43
CA LYS A 76 -15.58 19.48 -24.53
C LYS A 76 -15.55 18.52 -23.35
N ALA A 77 -15.26 17.24 -23.62
CA ALA A 77 -15.15 16.24 -22.57
C ALA A 77 -14.04 16.62 -21.57
N PHE A 78 -12.92 17.13 -22.06
CA PHE A 78 -11.79 17.50 -21.21
C PHE A 78 -12.05 18.75 -20.37
N TRP A 79 -12.41 19.87 -21.00
CA TRP A 79 -12.60 21.12 -20.23
C TRP A 79 -13.78 21.02 -19.26
N SER A 80 -14.83 20.27 -19.60
CA SER A 80 -15.97 20.06 -18.71
C SER A 80 -15.62 19.16 -17.53
N ALA A 81 -14.79 18.13 -17.73
CA ALA A 81 -14.40 17.22 -16.66
C ALA A 81 -13.49 17.90 -15.62
N PHE A 82 -12.67 18.87 -16.05
CA PHE A 82 -11.70 19.55 -15.19
C PHE A 82 -12.09 20.98 -14.79
N GLY A 83 -13.28 21.46 -15.19
CA GLY A 83 -13.77 22.80 -14.86
C GLY A 83 -12.96 23.92 -15.50
N LEU A 84 -12.39 23.70 -16.69
CA LEU A 84 -11.56 24.68 -17.40
C LEU A 84 -12.44 25.61 -18.26
N PRO A 85 -12.11 26.91 -18.38
CA PRO A 85 -12.80 27.80 -19.30
C PRO A 85 -12.63 27.33 -20.76
N GLN A 86 -13.76 27.13 -21.47
CA GLN A 86 -13.77 26.59 -22.83
C GLN A 86 -12.87 27.38 -23.78
N ALA A 87 -13.06 28.70 -23.87
CA ALA A 87 -12.33 29.55 -24.81
C ALA A 87 -10.81 29.48 -24.57
N THR A 88 -10.40 29.46 -23.30
CA THR A 88 -9.00 29.37 -22.89
C THR A 88 -8.39 28.04 -23.29
N TYR A 89 -9.04 26.91 -22.97
CA TYR A 89 -8.52 25.60 -23.34
C TYR A 89 -8.46 25.40 -24.85
N SER A 90 -9.51 25.79 -25.58
CA SER A 90 -9.55 25.67 -27.04
C SER A 90 -8.47 26.50 -27.72
N ALA A 91 -8.15 27.69 -27.21
CA ALA A 91 -7.05 28.51 -27.74
C ALA A 91 -5.68 27.83 -27.54
N HIS A 92 -5.44 27.25 -26.36
CA HIS A 92 -4.19 26.53 -26.06
C HIS A 92 -4.02 25.26 -26.90
N GLU A 93 -5.07 24.45 -27.07
CA GLU A 93 -4.98 23.21 -27.88
C GLU A 93 -4.97 23.48 -29.39
N SER A 94 -5.57 24.58 -29.86
CA SER A 94 -5.68 24.84 -31.31
C SER A 94 -4.52 25.66 -31.85
N SER A 95 -3.93 26.55 -31.03
CA SER A 95 -2.88 27.47 -31.49
C SER A 95 -1.62 27.46 -30.64
N GLY A 96 -1.66 26.93 -29.41
CA GLY A 96 -0.55 27.01 -28.45
C GLY A 96 -0.21 28.42 -27.98
N ARG A 97 -0.82 29.46 -28.56
CA ARG A 97 -0.56 30.87 -28.22
C ARG A 97 -1.06 31.17 -26.82
N GLY A 98 -0.24 31.92 -26.06
CA GLY A 98 -0.61 32.37 -24.71
C GLY A 98 -0.55 31.29 -23.63
N LEU A 99 -0.08 30.07 -23.94
CA LEU A 99 0.08 29.03 -22.92
C LEU A 99 1.26 29.38 -21.99
N LYS A 100 0.93 29.96 -20.84
CA LYS A 100 1.91 30.24 -19.78
C LYS A 100 2.42 28.94 -19.17
N ARG A 101 3.69 28.93 -18.73
CA ARG A 101 4.34 27.77 -18.08
C ARG A 101 3.56 27.28 -16.83
N SER A 102 2.92 28.19 -16.10
CA SER A 102 2.05 27.85 -14.95
C SER A 102 0.81 27.06 -15.36
N VAL A 103 0.14 27.46 -16.45
CA VAL A 103 -1.02 26.76 -17.00
C VAL A 103 -0.62 25.42 -17.61
N ALA A 104 0.54 25.36 -18.28
CA ALA A 104 1.10 24.11 -18.78
C ALA A 104 1.35 23.09 -17.66
N ARG A 105 1.83 23.54 -16.48
CA ARG A 105 1.95 22.67 -15.29
C ARG A 105 0.60 22.13 -14.81
N ASP A 106 -0.45 22.95 -14.81
CA ASP A 106 -1.80 22.50 -14.43
C ASP A 106 -2.34 21.42 -15.38
N TYR A 107 -2.14 21.59 -16.69
CA TYR A 107 -2.47 20.54 -17.66
C TYR A 107 -1.65 19.28 -17.44
N CYS A 108 -0.35 19.41 -17.17
CA CYS A 108 0.52 18.29 -16.87
C CYS A 108 0.05 17.48 -15.66
N ALA A 109 -0.33 18.15 -14.58
CA ALA A 109 -0.84 17.51 -13.36
C ALA A 109 -2.15 16.75 -13.61
N ARG A 110 -3.07 17.34 -14.38
CA ARG A 110 -4.38 16.72 -14.70
C ARG A 110 -4.26 15.53 -15.66
N LEU A 111 -3.30 15.58 -16.58
CA LEU A 111 -3.09 14.55 -17.61
C LEU A 111 -2.03 13.50 -17.20
N GLY A 112 -1.32 13.71 -16.10
CA GLY A 112 -0.23 12.84 -15.65
C GLY A 112 0.96 12.82 -16.61
N ILE A 113 1.27 13.94 -17.27
CA ILE A 113 2.34 14.05 -18.28
C ILE A 113 3.48 14.95 -17.79
N ARG A 114 4.64 14.86 -18.44
CA ARG A 114 5.83 15.65 -18.11
C ARG A 114 5.80 17.03 -18.76
N LEU A 115 6.20 18.06 -18.00
CA LEU A 115 6.26 19.44 -18.49
C LEU A 115 7.27 19.63 -19.63
N ALA A 116 8.48 19.04 -19.51
CA ALA A 116 9.51 19.09 -20.55
C ALA A 116 9.04 18.43 -21.85
N TRP A 117 8.25 17.35 -21.75
CA TRP A 117 7.64 16.75 -22.93
C TRP A 117 6.60 17.69 -23.55
N LEU A 118 5.70 18.27 -22.75
CA LEU A 118 4.65 19.16 -23.25
C LEU A 118 5.22 20.41 -23.93
N LEU A 119 6.17 21.09 -23.29
CA LEU A 119 6.71 22.37 -23.75
C LEU A 119 7.80 22.20 -24.80
N ASP A 120 8.72 21.26 -24.59
CA ASP A 120 9.98 21.18 -25.35
C ASP A 120 10.04 19.90 -26.22
N GLY A 121 9.14 18.94 -26.00
CA GLY A 121 9.14 17.64 -26.69
C GLY A 121 10.17 16.65 -26.13
N GLU A 122 10.79 16.97 -24.99
CA GLU A 122 11.88 16.19 -24.43
C GLU A 122 11.40 15.00 -23.59
N GLY A 123 11.98 13.83 -23.86
CA GLY A 123 11.72 12.60 -23.10
C GLY A 123 10.35 11.97 -23.37
N PRO A 124 9.93 10.98 -22.56
CA PRO A 124 8.62 10.35 -22.70
C PRO A 124 7.49 11.25 -22.20
N MET A 125 6.29 11.11 -22.81
CA MET A 125 5.07 11.85 -22.44
C MET A 125 4.70 11.71 -20.97
N GLN A 126 4.69 10.47 -20.48
CA GLN A 126 4.52 10.15 -19.07
C GLN A 126 5.88 9.73 -18.52
N ALA A 127 6.10 9.91 -17.21
CA ALA A 127 7.18 9.16 -16.58
C ALA A 127 6.96 7.66 -16.86
N PRO A 128 8.01 6.86 -17.06
CA PRO A 128 7.87 5.41 -17.02
C PRO A 128 7.07 5.09 -15.77
N ARG A 129 5.94 4.40 -15.91
CA ARG A 129 5.19 3.93 -14.76
C ARG A 129 6.15 2.98 -14.05
N GLU A 130 6.74 3.41 -12.95
CA GLU A 130 7.49 2.51 -12.10
C GLU A 130 6.56 1.35 -11.81
N ALA A 131 6.98 0.15 -12.23
CA ALA A 131 6.24 -1.04 -11.88
C ALA A 131 6.14 -1.02 -10.35
N PRO A 132 4.95 -1.22 -9.76
CA PRO A 132 4.85 -1.29 -8.32
C PRO A 132 5.86 -2.34 -7.84
N ALA A 133 6.59 -2.01 -6.78
CA ALA A 133 7.58 -2.91 -6.22
C ALA A 133 6.94 -4.30 -5.98
N PRO A 134 7.64 -5.39 -6.33
CA PRO A 134 7.08 -6.72 -6.18
C PRO A 134 6.79 -6.99 -4.70
N ILE A 135 5.67 -7.68 -4.43
CA ILE A 135 5.40 -8.22 -3.10
C ILE A 135 6.34 -9.41 -2.89
N LEU A 136 7.10 -9.39 -1.80
CA LEU A 136 8.10 -10.40 -1.50
C LEU A 136 7.60 -11.37 -0.43
N THR A 137 7.76 -12.68 -0.64
CA THR A 137 7.68 -13.71 0.39
C THR A 137 8.89 -13.59 1.31
N ARG A 138 8.64 -13.27 2.59
CA ARG A 138 9.70 -12.95 3.56
C ARG A 138 9.92 -14.02 4.62
N GLY A 139 9.00 -14.98 4.74
CA GLY A 139 8.97 -15.92 5.84
C GLY A 139 7.97 -17.04 5.61
N ALA A 140 7.76 -17.85 6.64
CA ALA A 140 6.72 -18.87 6.66
C ALA A 140 5.84 -18.77 7.91
N VAL A 141 4.62 -19.27 7.77
CA VAL A 141 3.68 -19.53 8.86
C VAL A 141 3.50 -21.04 9.00
N GLN A 142 3.64 -21.55 10.22
CA GLN A 142 3.53 -22.98 10.51
C GLN A 142 3.02 -23.18 11.93
N ALA A 143 1.86 -23.84 12.05
CA ALA A 143 1.33 -24.22 13.35
C ALA A 143 2.20 -25.31 14.00
N GLY A 144 2.47 -25.16 15.30
CA GLY A 144 3.33 -25.99 16.12
C GLY A 144 4.83 -25.64 16.03
N SER A 145 5.24 -24.67 15.21
CA SER A 145 6.65 -24.40 14.94
C SER A 145 7.14 -23.14 15.66
N TRP A 146 7.95 -23.33 16.70
CA TRP A 146 8.57 -22.26 17.47
C TRP A 146 9.96 -21.92 16.91
N ILE A 147 10.16 -20.69 16.49
CA ILE A 147 11.35 -20.18 15.79
C ILE A 147 11.85 -18.89 16.43
N GLU A 148 13.08 -18.50 16.16
CA GLU A 148 13.66 -17.26 16.70
C GLU A 148 13.15 -16.00 15.97
N ALA A 149 12.87 -16.11 14.67
CA ALA A 149 12.41 -15.00 13.85
C ALA A 149 11.42 -15.48 12.75
N LEU A 150 10.35 -14.70 12.55
CA LEU A 150 9.38 -14.89 11.46
C LEU A 150 10.02 -14.67 10.08
N GLU A 151 10.75 -13.56 9.96
CA GLU A 151 11.34 -13.13 8.68
C GLU A 151 12.68 -13.84 8.45
N TRP A 152 12.85 -14.38 7.25
CA TRP A 152 14.12 -14.89 6.75
C TRP A 152 15.07 -13.75 6.44
N ASN A 153 16.34 -14.12 6.16
CA ASN A 153 17.31 -13.19 5.63
C ASN A 153 16.77 -12.55 4.33
N PRO A 154 16.88 -11.22 4.15
CA PRO A 154 16.47 -10.54 2.92
C PRO A 154 17.01 -11.14 1.61
N ALA A 155 18.18 -11.79 1.65
CA ALA A 155 18.75 -12.50 0.51
C ALA A 155 17.93 -13.74 0.06
N GLU A 156 17.08 -14.27 0.93
CA GLU A 156 16.22 -15.43 0.66
C GLU A 156 14.81 -15.02 0.21
N TRP A 157 14.50 -13.72 0.22
CA TRP A 157 13.20 -13.21 -0.17
C TRP A 157 12.97 -13.42 -1.66
N ARG A 158 11.75 -13.82 -1.99
CA ARG A 158 11.36 -14.14 -3.37
C ARG A 158 10.05 -13.45 -3.74
N PRO A 159 9.87 -13.01 -4.99
CA PRO A 159 8.62 -12.39 -5.40
C PRO A 159 7.46 -13.38 -5.34
N VAL A 160 6.28 -12.90 -4.91
CA VAL A 160 5.04 -13.66 -5.02
C VAL A 160 4.57 -13.60 -6.49
N PRO A 161 4.43 -14.73 -7.20
CA PRO A 161 4.06 -14.71 -8.62
C PRO A 161 2.70 -14.05 -8.86
N GLY A 162 2.68 -13.06 -9.76
CA GLY A 162 1.45 -12.36 -10.19
C GLY A 162 0.77 -11.50 -9.11
N ALA A 163 1.38 -11.34 -7.93
CA ALA A 163 0.79 -10.55 -6.87
C ALA A 163 0.96 -9.04 -7.15
N ALA A 164 -0.10 -8.30 -6.88
CA ALA A 164 -0.12 -6.84 -6.89
C ALA A 164 -0.63 -6.33 -5.54
N ALA A 165 -0.25 -5.10 -5.18
CA ALA A 165 -0.77 -4.44 -3.99
C ALA A 165 -2.30 -4.34 -4.06
N ASP A 166 -2.96 -4.63 -2.95
CA ASP A 166 -4.40 -4.58 -2.84
C ASP A 166 -4.86 -3.10 -2.84
N PRO A 167 -5.71 -2.68 -3.80
CA PRO A 167 -6.14 -1.30 -3.91
C PRO A 167 -7.01 -0.82 -2.73
N ARG A 168 -7.51 -1.74 -1.89
CA ARG A 168 -8.21 -1.41 -0.64
C ARG A 168 -7.24 -0.90 0.44
N PHE A 169 -5.95 -1.19 0.31
CA PHE A 169 -4.92 -0.87 1.31
C PHE A 169 -3.66 -0.25 0.66
N PRO A 170 -3.78 0.81 -0.15
CA PRO A 170 -2.68 1.30 -0.98
C PRO A 170 -1.47 1.84 -0.20
N GLN A 171 -1.66 2.17 1.08
CA GLN A 171 -0.62 2.70 1.97
C GLN A 171 -0.02 1.63 2.88
N ALA A 172 -0.61 0.43 2.94
CA ALA A 172 -0.17 -0.62 3.85
C ALA A 172 1.00 -1.41 3.26
N GLU A 173 1.93 -1.81 4.10
CA GLU A 173 3.00 -2.71 3.69
C GLU A 173 2.42 -4.07 3.28
N HIS A 174 2.71 -4.48 2.04
CA HIS A 174 2.36 -5.78 1.52
C HIS A 174 3.55 -6.73 1.56
N PHE A 175 3.31 -7.96 1.99
CA PHE A 175 4.33 -9.02 2.03
C PHE A 175 3.69 -10.40 1.87
N GLY A 176 4.50 -11.36 1.46
CA GLY A 176 4.10 -12.76 1.34
C GLY A 176 4.61 -13.60 2.50
N LEU A 177 3.88 -14.65 2.87
CA LEU A 177 4.35 -15.72 3.75
C LEU A 177 4.03 -17.08 3.12
N GLU A 178 4.97 -18.00 3.19
CA GLU A 178 4.76 -19.40 2.80
C GLU A 178 3.95 -20.11 3.89
N VAL A 179 2.89 -20.81 3.51
CA VAL A 179 2.08 -21.63 4.42
C VAL A 179 2.67 -23.03 4.47
N ARG A 180 3.04 -23.46 5.67
CA ARG A 180 3.52 -24.81 5.96
C ARG A 180 2.59 -25.55 6.89
N GLY A 181 2.36 -26.82 6.60
CA GLY A 181 1.48 -27.71 7.35
C GLY A 181 0.00 -27.58 6.97
N SER A 182 -0.84 -28.36 7.66
CA SER A 182 -2.23 -28.60 7.27
C SER A 182 -3.27 -27.73 8.00
N SER A 183 -2.86 -26.85 8.93
CA SER A 183 -3.81 -26.12 9.81
C SER A 183 -4.81 -25.20 9.09
N MET A 184 -4.53 -24.83 7.83
CA MET A 184 -5.42 -24.01 6.99
C MET A 184 -5.68 -24.66 5.62
N ASN A 185 -5.47 -25.98 5.47
CA ASN A 185 -5.44 -26.67 4.17
C ASN A 185 -6.74 -26.60 3.36
N ARG A 186 -7.89 -26.27 3.98
CA ARG A 186 -9.16 -26.03 3.26
C ARG A 186 -9.09 -24.81 2.34
N LEU A 187 -8.26 -23.82 2.67
CA LEU A 187 -8.09 -22.59 1.88
C LEU A 187 -6.66 -22.43 1.36
N TYR A 188 -5.69 -22.76 2.20
CA TYR A 188 -4.27 -22.61 1.96
C TYR A 188 -3.60 -23.97 2.18
N PRO A 189 -3.64 -24.87 1.18
CA PRO A 189 -2.84 -26.10 1.20
C PRO A 189 -1.37 -25.81 1.47
N ASP A 190 -0.65 -26.79 2.01
CA ASP A 190 0.80 -26.72 2.21
C ASP A 190 1.52 -26.26 0.93
N GLY A 191 2.48 -25.36 1.09
CA GLY A 191 3.20 -24.73 -0.02
C GLY A 191 2.49 -23.51 -0.64
N SER A 192 1.28 -23.16 -0.21
CA SER A 192 0.63 -21.91 -0.64
C SER A 192 1.42 -20.69 -0.17
N ILE A 193 1.33 -19.58 -0.90
CA ILE A 193 1.87 -18.29 -0.48
C ILE A 193 0.70 -17.36 -0.19
N ILE A 194 0.53 -16.91 1.05
CA ILE A 194 -0.47 -15.90 1.41
C ILE A 194 0.10 -14.49 1.22
N VAL A 195 -0.70 -13.59 0.65
CA VAL A 195 -0.38 -12.16 0.53
C VAL A 195 -1.07 -11.44 1.66
N CYS A 196 -0.28 -10.69 2.43
CA CYS A 196 -0.69 -10.04 3.65
C CYS A 196 -0.49 -8.53 3.55
N VAL A 197 -1.32 -7.78 4.29
CA VAL A 197 -1.05 -6.40 4.66
C VAL A 197 -0.74 -6.34 6.15
N ARG A 198 0.28 -5.57 6.54
CA ARG A 198 0.62 -5.39 7.96
C ARG A 198 -0.56 -4.78 8.69
N PHE A 199 -0.95 -5.39 9.81
CA PHE A 199 -2.21 -5.03 10.47
C PHE A 199 -2.15 -3.65 11.12
N CYS A 200 -0.98 -3.22 11.62
CA CYS A 200 -0.83 -1.87 12.18
C CYS A 200 -0.92 -0.75 11.14
N ASP A 201 -0.71 -1.05 9.87
CA ASP A 201 -0.79 -0.06 8.78
C ASP A 201 -2.23 0.15 8.31
N ILE A 202 -3.15 -0.75 8.70
CA ILE A 202 -4.56 -0.66 8.35
C ILE A 202 -5.34 -0.07 9.52
N GLN A 203 -6.07 1.01 9.26
CA GLN A 203 -6.91 1.68 10.27
C GLN A 203 -8.23 0.91 10.51
N GLN A 204 -8.13 -0.37 10.84
CA GLN A 204 -9.27 -1.27 11.02
C GLN A 204 -9.05 -2.16 12.23
N SER A 205 -10.10 -2.36 13.03
CA SER A 205 -10.08 -3.40 14.07
C SER A 205 -10.25 -4.80 13.47
N PRO A 206 -9.68 -5.86 14.09
CA PRO A 206 -9.93 -7.23 13.69
C PRO A 206 -11.43 -7.56 13.64
N ARG A 207 -11.87 -8.20 12.56
CA ARG A 207 -13.26 -8.61 12.34
C ARG A 207 -13.36 -10.13 12.25
N SER A 208 -14.43 -10.66 12.85
CA SER A 208 -14.77 -12.08 12.75
C SER A 208 -14.86 -12.52 11.28
N GLY A 209 -14.29 -13.68 10.95
CA GLY A 209 -14.20 -14.25 9.61
C GLY A 209 -12.96 -13.81 8.80
N GLN A 210 -12.16 -12.87 9.29
CA GLN A 210 -10.90 -12.51 8.64
C GLN A 210 -9.86 -13.63 8.80
N ARG A 211 -9.05 -13.84 7.75
CA ARG A 211 -7.86 -14.67 7.85
C ARG A 211 -6.71 -13.76 8.25
N VAL A 212 -6.07 -14.09 9.35
CA VAL A 212 -5.03 -13.26 9.96
C VAL A 212 -3.78 -14.10 10.21
N VAL A 213 -2.63 -13.44 10.13
CA VAL A 213 -1.37 -13.96 10.64
C VAL A 213 -1.25 -13.50 12.08
N VAL A 214 -1.07 -14.45 12.98
CA VAL A 214 -0.81 -14.19 14.40
C VAL A 214 0.58 -14.66 14.77
N GLN A 215 1.18 -13.97 15.74
CA GLN A 215 2.41 -14.37 16.37
C GLN A 215 2.16 -14.60 17.85
N ARG A 216 2.56 -15.78 18.33
CA ARG A 216 2.62 -16.10 19.76
C ARG A 216 4.07 -15.99 20.21
N ARG A 217 4.29 -15.52 21.43
CA ARG A 217 5.63 -15.44 22.03
C ARG A 217 5.71 -16.29 23.28
N ALA A 218 6.66 -17.21 23.30
CA ALA A 218 6.99 -18.02 24.47
C ALA A 218 7.95 -17.26 25.39
N GLY A 219 7.95 -17.62 26.68
CA GLY A 219 8.80 -16.97 27.69
C GLY A 219 10.31 -17.11 27.46
N ASN A 220 10.74 -18.04 26.59
CA ASN A 220 12.14 -18.21 26.18
C ASN A 220 12.54 -17.34 24.97
N GLY A 221 11.65 -16.46 24.50
CA GLY A 221 11.92 -15.56 23.37
C GLY A 221 11.58 -16.15 22.01
N LEU A 222 11.29 -17.45 21.91
CA LEU A 222 10.80 -18.05 20.67
C LEU A 222 9.42 -17.51 20.30
N VAL A 223 9.18 -17.43 19.00
CA VAL A 223 7.89 -17.02 18.44
C VAL A 223 7.32 -18.13 17.57
N GLU A 224 5.99 -18.24 17.57
CA GLU A 224 5.27 -19.10 16.63
C GLU A 224 4.37 -18.21 15.78
N ALA A 225 4.54 -18.28 14.46
CA ALA A 225 3.71 -17.56 13.52
C ALA A 225 2.75 -18.49 12.79
N THR A 226 1.45 -18.20 12.86
CA THR A 226 0.44 -19.04 12.21
C THR A 226 -0.60 -18.20 11.47
N VAL A 227 -1.16 -18.76 10.40
CA VAL A 227 -2.39 -18.23 9.78
C VAL A 227 -3.61 -18.92 10.42
N LYS A 228 -4.65 -18.15 10.74
CA LYS A 228 -5.90 -18.61 11.37
C LYS A 228 -7.09 -17.80 10.87
N GLU A 229 -8.30 -18.35 11.00
CA GLU A 229 -9.52 -17.57 10.93
C GLU A 229 -9.81 -16.96 12.30
N LEU A 230 -9.87 -15.63 12.36
CA LEU A 230 -10.24 -14.91 13.57
C LEU A 230 -11.76 -14.96 13.75
N ARG A 231 -12.23 -15.41 14.92
CA ARG A 231 -13.64 -15.37 15.31
C ARG A 231 -13.82 -14.63 16.63
N LEU A 232 -14.79 -13.74 16.66
CA LEU A 232 -15.19 -13.06 17.89
C LEU A 232 -16.43 -13.75 18.45
N ASP A 233 -16.43 -14.08 19.74
CA ASP A 233 -17.63 -14.60 20.42
C ASP A 233 -18.59 -13.47 20.85
N GLY A 234 -19.77 -13.83 21.36
CA GLY A 234 -20.78 -12.85 21.80
C GLY A 234 -20.37 -11.97 22.99
N ARG A 235 -19.20 -12.24 23.60
CA ARG A 235 -18.59 -11.44 24.67
C ARG A 235 -17.37 -10.66 24.18
N GLY A 236 -17.07 -10.70 22.89
CA GLY A 236 -15.92 -10.05 22.28
C GLY A 236 -14.59 -10.79 22.48
N ARG A 237 -14.59 -12.03 22.98
CA ARG A 237 -13.35 -12.82 23.08
C ARG A 237 -12.93 -13.29 21.69
N THR A 238 -11.63 -13.27 21.46
CA THR A 238 -11.03 -13.64 20.18
C THR A 238 -10.58 -15.09 20.18
N TRP A 239 -11.03 -15.82 19.17
CA TRP A 239 -10.69 -17.21 18.90
C TRP A 239 -9.99 -17.35 17.56
N LEU A 240 -8.96 -18.17 17.51
CA LEU A 240 -8.12 -18.40 16.36
C LEU A 240 -8.37 -19.81 15.84
N TRP A 241 -9.20 -19.91 14.82
CA TRP A 241 -9.67 -21.18 14.28
C TRP A 241 -8.74 -21.70 13.18
N PRO A 242 -8.31 -22.97 13.25
CA PRO A 242 -7.84 -23.65 12.05
C PRO A 242 -9.00 -23.83 11.06
N LEU A 243 -8.67 -23.85 9.77
CA LEU A 243 -9.59 -24.23 8.70
C LEU A 243 -9.01 -25.45 8.01
N SER A 244 -9.16 -26.61 8.65
CA SER A 244 -8.50 -27.83 8.24
C SER A 244 -9.43 -29.04 8.15
N ASP A 245 -9.15 -29.92 7.20
CA ASP A 245 -9.68 -31.29 7.15
C ASP A 245 -8.82 -32.30 7.93
N ASP A 246 -7.65 -31.88 8.42
CA ASP A 246 -6.77 -32.72 9.23
C ASP A 246 -7.31 -32.88 10.65
N PRO A 247 -7.52 -34.12 11.16
CA PRO A 247 -7.96 -34.36 12.53
C PRO A 247 -7.08 -33.71 13.61
N ALA A 248 -5.79 -33.49 13.34
CA ALA A 248 -4.88 -32.81 14.26
C ALA A 248 -5.18 -31.30 14.43
N HIS A 249 -6.00 -30.72 13.56
CA HIS A 249 -6.28 -29.29 13.49
C HIS A 249 -7.77 -28.97 13.57
N GLN A 250 -8.44 -29.44 14.63
CA GLN A 250 -9.88 -29.23 14.86
C GLN A 250 -10.19 -28.30 16.04
N THR A 251 -9.21 -28.00 16.89
CA THR A 251 -9.40 -27.20 18.11
C THR A 251 -8.94 -25.76 17.89
N PRO A 252 -9.76 -24.75 18.18
CA PRO A 252 -9.35 -23.35 18.14
C PRO A 252 -8.46 -22.98 19.34
N LEU A 253 -7.62 -21.98 19.15
CA LEU A 253 -6.84 -21.36 20.22
C LEU A 253 -7.56 -20.08 20.71
N ALA A 254 -7.64 -19.86 22.02
CA ALA A 254 -8.08 -18.58 22.56
C ALA A 254 -6.92 -17.59 22.57
N ALA A 255 -7.15 -16.35 22.11
CA ALA A 255 -6.07 -15.36 22.01
C ALA A 255 -5.59 -14.81 23.37
N ASP A 256 -6.25 -15.16 24.47
CA ASP A 256 -5.94 -14.74 25.84
C ASP A 256 -5.39 -15.87 26.73
N ASP A 257 -5.01 -17.01 26.13
CA ASP A 257 -4.60 -18.23 26.84
C ASP A 257 -3.13 -18.20 27.32
N GLY A 258 -2.81 -17.24 28.19
CA GLY A 258 -1.56 -17.19 28.96
C GLY A 258 -0.30 -16.78 28.21
N GLU A 259 -0.26 -16.93 26.89
CA GLU A 259 0.81 -16.43 26.03
C GLU A 259 0.47 -15.10 25.39
N GLU A 260 1.49 -14.29 25.09
CA GLU A 260 1.29 -13.04 24.35
C GLU A 260 0.98 -13.35 22.89
N VAL A 261 -0.23 -12.99 22.46
CA VAL A 261 -0.72 -13.18 21.09
C VAL A 261 -0.90 -11.83 20.41
N GLU A 262 -0.25 -11.66 19.26
CA GLU A 262 -0.32 -10.46 18.44
C GLU A 262 -0.92 -10.79 17.06
N VAL A 263 -1.84 -9.95 16.58
CA VAL A 263 -2.33 -10.02 15.19
C VAL A 263 -1.39 -9.19 14.31
N LEU A 264 -0.47 -9.86 13.61
CA LEU A 264 0.54 -9.21 12.79
C LEU A 264 0.01 -8.69 11.45
N ALA A 265 -0.86 -9.46 10.79
CA ALA A 265 -1.22 -9.19 9.41
C ALA A 265 -2.62 -9.68 9.04
N LEU A 266 -3.24 -9.00 8.07
CA LEU A 266 -4.47 -9.44 7.43
C LEU A 266 -4.13 -10.11 6.09
N VAL A 267 -4.67 -11.30 5.85
CA VAL A 267 -4.54 -11.99 4.55
C VAL A 267 -5.51 -11.37 3.55
N VAL A 268 -4.97 -10.86 2.44
CA VAL A 268 -5.74 -10.17 1.38
C VAL A 268 -5.77 -10.95 0.07
N GLY A 269 -4.86 -11.91 -0.11
CA GLY A 269 -4.81 -12.80 -1.27
C GLY A 269 -3.97 -14.05 -1.01
N SER A 270 -3.90 -14.94 -1.99
CA SER A 270 -3.04 -16.13 -1.95
C SER A 270 -2.66 -16.58 -3.35
N TYR A 271 -1.48 -17.18 -3.47
CA TYR A 271 -0.99 -17.88 -4.64
C TYR A 271 -0.80 -19.36 -4.29
N ARG A 272 -1.27 -20.25 -5.16
CA ARG A 272 -1.10 -21.70 -5.02
C ARG A 272 -0.31 -22.21 -6.22
N PRO A 273 0.91 -22.74 -6.03
CA PRO A 273 1.61 -23.42 -7.12
C PRO A 273 0.86 -24.70 -7.50
N GLU A 274 0.81 -25.01 -8.79
CA GLU A 274 0.36 -26.32 -9.25
C GLU A 274 1.51 -27.32 -9.14
N ALA A 275 1.20 -28.57 -8.78
CA ALA A 275 2.14 -29.67 -8.88
C ALA A 275 2.21 -30.08 -10.37
N ILE A 276 3.37 -29.86 -10.98
CA ILE A 276 3.68 -30.30 -12.35
C ILE A 276 4.38 -31.65 -12.29
#